data_AF-J2GB09-F1
#
_entry.id   AF-J2GB09-F1
#
_cell.length_a   1.000
_cell.length_b   1.000
_cell.length_c   1.000
_cell.angle_alpha   90.00
_cell.angle_beta   90.00
_cell.angle_gamma   90.00
#
_symmetry.space_group_name_H-M   'P 1'
#
loop_
_entity.id
_entity.type
_entity.pdbx_description
1 polymer ?
#
loop_
_entity_poly.entity_id
_entity_poly.type
_entity_poly.pdbx_seq_one_letter_code
_entity_poly.pdbx_strand_id
1 'polypeptide(L)'
;MLGTAWLEETKQKLPASFADELADERWEVLHRLVLLVAQSPKTKSVEEFLEWLESIPPGEIYERLAPWVETIPLNLGEIRDRSLSLLTRWNEHYFSKVDPRILESLQRSADELTVRAKETPPIDLVDHVTNGIWIEPMADLREVVLIPQYHCAHSSVLDFYRGLATCMYPVKDAATTKPQPLLELLPITQCLADEKRLQILRCLAKKTCTLGELQKHVSLAKSTVHHHVTALRRAGLIRAHYTGSTTISYYSLREAFVERLPVLLRSFFHTPE
;
A
#
# COMPACT_ATOMS: atom_id res chain seq x y z
N MET A 1 7.97 -1.08 -4.14
CA MET A 1 8.50 -2.43 -4.41
C MET A 1 9.82 -2.64 -3.68
N LEU A 2 10.26 -3.89 -3.52
CA LEU A 2 11.48 -4.30 -2.79
C LEU A 2 12.80 -3.91 -3.48
N GLY A 3 12.76 -3.27 -4.65
CA GLY A 3 13.93 -2.71 -5.34
C GLY A 3 14.45 -3.62 -6.47
N THR A 4 15.48 -3.13 -7.19
CA THR A 4 16.04 -3.81 -8.36
C THR A 4 16.78 -5.09 -8.00
N ALA A 5 17.45 -5.14 -6.86
CA ALA A 5 18.15 -6.36 -6.41
C ALA A 5 17.18 -7.54 -6.21
N TRP A 6 16.04 -7.31 -5.54
CA TRP A 6 15.00 -8.32 -5.38
C TRP A 6 14.40 -8.73 -6.73
N LEU A 7 14.22 -7.78 -7.65
CA LEU A 7 13.70 -8.06 -9.00
C LEU A 7 14.63 -9.03 -9.76
N GLU A 8 15.93 -8.73 -9.79
CA GLU A 8 16.92 -9.58 -10.48
C GLU A 8 17.04 -10.97 -9.83
N GLU A 9 17.08 -11.04 -8.50
CA GLU A 9 17.13 -12.31 -7.78
C GLU A 9 15.86 -13.14 -8.03
N THR A 10 14.69 -12.51 -8.01
CA THR A 10 13.42 -13.18 -8.26
C THR A 10 13.35 -13.66 -9.71
N LYS A 11 13.79 -12.85 -10.68
CA LYS A 11 13.81 -13.23 -12.09
C LYS A 11 14.63 -14.50 -12.34
N GLN A 12 15.75 -14.68 -11.62
CA GLN A 12 16.59 -15.89 -11.71
C GLN A 12 15.90 -17.15 -11.16
N LYS A 13 14.91 -17.01 -10.28
CA LYS A 13 14.14 -18.13 -9.69
C LYS A 13 12.98 -18.58 -10.57
N LEU A 14 12.61 -17.79 -11.58
CA LEU A 14 11.47 -18.06 -12.45
C LEU A 14 11.92 -18.74 -13.76
N PRO A 15 11.09 -19.61 -14.36
CA PRO A 15 11.30 -20.03 -15.74
C PRO A 15 11.35 -18.82 -16.67
N ALA A 16 12.28 -18.80 -17.64
CA ALA A 16 12.48 -17.65 -18.53
C ALA A 16 11.19 -17.20 -19.23
N SER A 17 10.41 -18.14 -19.76
CA SER A 17 9.11 -17.86 -20.39
C SER A 17 8.10 -17.22 -19.42
N PHE A 18 8.15 -17.56 -18.14
CA PHE A 18 7.27 -16.95 -17.14
C PHE A 18 7.71 -15.53 -16.78
N ALA A 19 9.02 -15.32 -16.62
CA ALA A 19 9.57 -14.01 -16.33
C ALA A 19 9.28 -13.01 -17.46
N ASP A 20 9.35 -13.45 -18.71
CA ASP A 20 9.03 -12.62 -19.87
C ASP A 20 7.52 -12.32 -19.94
N GLU A 21 6.67 -13.28 -19.60
CA GLU A 21 5.22 -13.06 -19.50
C GLU A 21 4.88 -12.00 -18.45
N LEU A 22 5.47 -12.07 -17.25
CA LEU A 22 5.25 -11.10 -16.17
C LEU A 22 5.68 -9.67 -16.55
N ALA A 23 6.60 -9.51 -17.51
CA ALA A 23 7.05 -8.21 -17.98
C ALA A 23 6.05 -7.51 -18.93
N ASP A 24 5.03 -8.22 -19.45
CA ASP A 24 3.98 -7.65 -20.30
C ASP A 24 2.95 -6.90 -19.43
N GLU A 25 2.83 -5.57 -19.54
CA GLU A 25 2.05 -4.71 -18.63
C GLU A 25 0.52 -4.89 -18.65
N ARG A 26 -0.02 -5.87 -19.39
CA ARG A 26 -1.47 -6.11 -19.56
C ARG A 26 -2.13 -6.82 -18.35
N TRP A 27 -1.93 -6.29 -17.14
CA TRP A 27 -2.38 -6.87 -15.87
C TRP A 27 -3.45 -6.06 -15.11
N GLU A 28 -4.20 -5.20 -15.80
CA GLU A 28 -5.30 -4.41 -15.22
C GLU A 28 -6.36 -5.26 -14.48
N VAL A 29 -6.35 -6.57 -14.65
CA VAL A 29 -7.35 -7.51 -14.11
C VAL A 29 -7.13 -7.82 -12.61
N LEU A 30 -5.92 -7.66 -12.07
CA LEU A 30 -5.57 -8.13 -10.72
C LEU A 30 -6.15 -7.27 -9.59
N HIS A 31 -6.46 -5.99 -9.82
CA HIS A 31 -6.94 -5.09 -8.76
C HIS A 31 -8.32 -5.48 -8.19
N ARG A 32 -9.10 -6.30 -8.90
CA ARG A 32 -10.40 -6.81 -8.41
C ARG A 32 -10.29 -8.16 -7.70
N LEU A 33 -9.13 -8.85 -7.81
CA LEU A 33 -8.94 -10.12 -7.13
C LEU A 33 -8.96 -9.96 -5.61
N VAL A 34 -8.55 -8.82 -5.07
CA VAL A 34 -8.63 -8.56 -3.62
C VAL A 34 -10.07 -8.70 -3.10
N LEU A 35 -11.07 -8.29 -3.89
CA LEU A 35 -12.49 -8.46 -3.55
C LEU A 35 -12.92 -9.93 -3.56
N LEU A 36 -12.39 -10.73 -4.49
CA LEU A 36 -12.68 -12.17 -4.54
C LEU A 36 -11.96 -12.92 -3.41
N VAL A 37 -10.69 -12.58 -3.13
CA VAL A 37 -9.91 -13.13 -2.02
C VAL A 37 -10.62 -12.88 -0.69
N ALA A 38 -11.11 -11.66 -0.45
CA ALA A 38 -11.85 -11.32 0.77
C ALA A 38 -13.17 -12.09 0.93
N GLN A 39 -13.76 -12.57 -0.17
CA GLN A 39 -15.01 -13.33 -0.18
C GLN A 39 -14.81 -14.85 -0.25
N SER A 40 -13.56 -15.31 -0.36
CA SER A 40 -13.26 -16.74 -0.45
C SER A 40 -13.66 -17.45 0.84
N PRO A 41 -14.41 -18.57 0.78
CA PRO A 41 -14.64 -19.42 1.95
C PRO A 41 -13.40 -20.25 2.33
N LYS A 42 -12.36 -20.21 1.49
CA LYS A 42 -11.09 -20.94 1.60
C LYS A 42 -9.95 -19.96 1.85
N THR A 43 -9.64 -19.72 3.12
CA THR A 43 -8.65 -18.71 3.55
C THR A 43 -7.46 -19.29 4.31
N LYS A 44 -7.37 -20.62 4.43
CA LYS A 44 -6.35 -21.27 5.27
C LYS A 44 -5.01 -21.45 4.57
N SER A 45 -5.00 -21.60 3.25
CA SER A 45 -3.77 -21.70 2.46
C SER A 45 -3.96 -21.15 1.05
N VAL A 46 -2.85 -20.94 0.35
CA VAL A 46 -2.86 -20.51 -1.05
C VAL A 46 -3.49 -21.57 -1.93
N GLU A 47 -3.20 -22.84 -1.67
CA GLU A 47 -3.71 -23.99 -2.43
C GLU A 47 -5.22 -24.09 -2.33
N GLU A 48 -5.79 -23.98 -1.12
CA GLU A 48 -7.25 -24.00 -0.96
C GLU A 48 -7.93 -22.83 -1.70
N PHE A 49 -7.29 -21.66 -1.73
CA PHE A 49 -7.79 -20.51 -2.49
C PHE A 49 -7.73 -20.75 -4.01
N LEU A 50 -6.64 -21.32 -4.51
CA LEU A 50 -6.48 -21.62 -5.94
C LEU A 50 -7.48 -22.68 -6.41
N GLU A 51 -7.70 -23.74 -5.64
CA GLU A 51 -8.73 -24.76 -5.90
C GLU A 51 -10.14 -24.14 -5.94
N TRP A 52 -10.42 -23.22 -5.01
CA TRP A 52 -11.69 -22.50 -5.03
C TRP A 52 -11.81 -21.59 -6.27
N LEU A 53 -10.76 -20.83 -6.59
CA LEU A 53 -10.74 -19.93 -7.74
C LEU A 53 -10.94 -20.70 -9.06
N GLU A 54 -10.40 -21.92 -9.19
CA GLU A 54 -10.62 -22.79 -10.33
C GLU A 54 -12.07 -23.23 -10.47
N SER A 55 -12.72 -23.55 -9.34
CA SER A 55 -14.06 -24.14 -9.32
C SER A 55 -15.21 -23.12 -9.47
N ILE A 56 -15.00 -21.84 -9.17
CA ILE A 56 -16.07 -20.83 -9.26
C ILE A 56 -16.41 -20.46 -10.72
N PRO A 57 -17.67 -20.56 -11.16
CA PRO A 57 -18.06 -20.19 -12.51
C PRO A 57 -18.04 -18.66 -12.72
N PRO A 58 -17.88 -18.18 -13.97
CA PRO A 58 -17.90 -16.75 -14.29
C PRO A 58 -19.14 -16.00 -13.80
N GLY A 59 -20.31 -16.65 -13.79
CA GLY A 59 -21.55 -16.08 -13.27
C GLY A 59 -21.50 -15.79 -11.76
N GLU A 60 -20.88 -16.67 -10.98
CA GLU A 60 -20.70 -16.45 -9.54
C GLU A 60 -19.69 -15.33 -9.28
N ILE A 61 -18.61 -15.25 -10.08
CA ILE A 61 -17.67 -14.12 -10.03
C ILE A 61 -18.40 -12.79 -10.26
N TYR A 62 -19.29 -12.74 -11.26
CA TYR A 62 -20.11 -11.56 -11.53
C TYR A 62 -20.97 -11.18 -10.32
N GLU A 63 -21.71 -12.14 -9.75
CA GLU A 63 -22.57 -11.90 -8.59
C GLU A 63 -21.80 -11.38 -7.38
N ARG A 64 -20.59 -11.89 -7.16
CA ARG A 64 -19.68 -11.47 -6.07
C ARG A 64 -19.08 -10.08 -6.27
N LEU A 65 -18.86 -9.66 -7.52
CA LEU A 65 -18.23 -8.37 -7.83
C LEU A 65 -19.24 -7.23 -8.06
N ALA A 66 -20.40 -7.52 -8.65
CA ALA A 66 -21.40 -6.52 -9.05
C ALA A 66 -21.85 -5.54 -7.95
N PRO A 67 -21.94 -5.94 -6.67
CA PRO A 67 -22.26 -5.00 -5.60
C PRO A 67 -21.19 -3.92 -5.40
N TRP A 68 -19.93 -4.21 -5.71
CA TRP A 68 -18.76 -3.42 -5.32
C TRP A 68 -18.20 -2.57 -6.46
N VAL A 69 -18.36 -2.98 -7.72
CA VAL A 69 -17.74 -2.31 -8.88
C VAL A 69 -18.78 -1.72 -9.84
N GLU A 70 -18.39 -0.66 -10.54
CA GLU A 70 -19.26 -0.05 -11.56
C GLU A 70 -19.27 -0.80 -12.88
N THR A 71 -18.12 -1.36 -13.26
CA THR A 71 -17.92 -2.05 -14.54
C THR A 71 -17.29 -3.42 -14.32
N ILE A 72 -17.85 -4.43 -15.00
CA ILE A 72 -17.36 -5.80 -14.97
C ILE A 72 -17.03 -6.23 -16.41
N PRO A 73 -15.81 -6.75 -16.68
CA PRO A 73 -15.47 -7.28 -18.00
C PRO A 73 -16.36 -8.46 -18.38
N LEU A 74 -16.67 -8.61 -19.67
CA LEU A 74 -17.49 -9.73 -20.15
C LEU A 74 -16.73 -11.07 -20.17
N ASN A 75 -15.40 -11.04 -20.20
CA ASN A 75 -14.53 -12.22 -20.27
C ASN A 75 -14.04 -12.70 -18.90
N LEU A 76 -14.94 -12.76 -17.91
CA LEU A 76 -14.61 -13.18 -16.54
C LEU A 76 -13.97 -14.57 -16.45
N GLY A 77 -14.37 -15.52 -17.32
CA GLY A 77 -13.76 -16.86 -17.38
C GLY A 77 -12.29 -16.82 -17.78
N GLU A 78 -11.97 -16.13 -18.88
CA GLU A 78 -10.58 -15.95 -19.34
C GLU A 78 -9.72 -15.23 -18.28
N ILE A 79 -10.30 -14.21 -17.65
CA ILE A 79 -9.68 -13.46 -16.56
C ILE A 79 -9.36 -14.37 -15.37
N ARG A 80 -10.31 -15.20 -14.96
CA ARG A 80 -10.16 -16.17 -13.87
C ARG A 80 -9.05 -17.17 -14.20
N ASP A 81 -9.11 -17.79 -15.38
CA ASP A 81 -8.17 -18.83 -15.79
C ASP A 81 -6.73 -18.28 -15.92
N ARG A 82 -6.59 -17.07 -16.47
CA ARG A 82 -5.30 -16.38 -16.54
C ARG A 82 -4.77 -16.01 -15.14
N SER A 83 -5.65 -15.52 -14.26
CA SER A 83 -5.27 -15.19 -12.87
C SER A 83 -4.86 -16.43 -12.09
N LEU A 84 -5.61 -17.52 -12.23
CA LEU A 84 -5.30 -18.82 -11.63
C LEU A 84 -3.92 -19.31 -12.10
N SER A 85 -3.69 -19.36 -13.41
CA SER A 85 -2.39 -19.78 -13.99
C SER A 85 -1.23 -18.94 -13.44
N LEU A 86 -1.39 -17.62 -13.39
CA LEU A 86 -0.36 -16.71 -12.87
C LEU A 86 -0.11 -16.95 -11.38
N LEU A 87 -1.15 -16.98 -10.56
CA LEU A 87 -1.02 -17.14 -9.11
C LEU A 87 -0.46 -18.53 -8.75
N THR A 88 -0.86 -19.58 -9.46
CA THR A 88 -0.33 -20.94 -9.29
C THR A 88 1.16 -20.98 -9.58
N ARG A 89 1.61 -20.45 -10.73
CA ARG A 89 3.04 -20.43 -11.10
C ARG A 89 3.85 -19.50 -10.20
N TRP A 90 3.27 -18.37 -9.80
CA TRP A 90 3.89 -17.47 -8.82
C TRP A 90 4.07 -18.16 -7.47
N ASN A 91 3.07 -18.92 -7.01
CA ASN A 91 3.18 -19.72 -5.79
C ASN A 91 4.25 -20.80 -5.91
N GLU A 92 4.20 -21.60 -6.99
CA GLU A 92 5.14 -22.69 -7.24
C GLU A 92 6.59 -22.19 -7.27
N HIS A 93 6.88 -21.13 -8.02
CA HIS A 93 8.26 -20.70 -8.25
C HIS A 93 8.79 -19.75 -7.16
N TYR A 94 7.93 -18.90 -6.58
CA TYR A 94 8.34 -17.84 -5.66
C TYR A 94 7.63 -17.89 -4.30
N PHE A 95 6.30 -17.72 -4.23
CA PHE A 95 5.61 -17.41 -2.97
C PHE A 95 5.69 -18.55 -1.95
N SER A 96 5.61 -19.82 -2.38
CA SER A 96 5.78 -20.99 -1.49
C SER A 96 7.18 -21.11 -0.88
N LYS A 97 8.16 -20.38 -1.43
CA LYS A 97 9.57 -20.40 -0.99
C LYS A 97 10.00 -19.14 -0.24
N VAL A 98 9.08 -18.22 0.04
CA VAL A 98 9.40 -17.02 0.81
C VAL A 98 9.73 -17.39 2.25
N ASP A 99 10.54 -16.56 2.90
CA ASP A 99 10.87 -16.74 4.32
C ASP A 99 9.57 -16.74 5.16
N PRO A 100 9.29 -17.81 5.93
CA PRO A 100 8.08 -17.89 6.76
C PRO A 100 7.93 -16.73 7.75
N ARG A 101 9.04 -16.13 8.18
CA ARG A 101 9.06 -14.97 9.09
C ARG A 101 8.34 -13.75 8.50
N ILE A 102 8.29 -13.64 7.17
CA ILE A 102 7.52 -12.60 6.48
C ILE A 102 6.03 -12.79 6.79
N LEU A 103 5.50 -14.00 6.59
CA LEU A 103 4.09 -14.29 6.82
C LEU A 103 3.72 -14.15 8.30
N GLU A 104 4.58 -14.63 9.21
CA GLU A 104 4.41 -14.46 10.66
C GLU A 104 4.35 -12.98 11.06
N SER A 105 5.18 -12.13 10.45
CA SER A 105 5.15 -10.68 10.72
C SER A 105 3.91 -10.00 10.15
N LEU A 106 3.46 -10.37 8.94
CA LEU A 106 2.22 -9.86 8.37
C LEU A 106 1.02 -10.25 9.25
N GLN A 107 0.94 -11.50 9.70
CA GLN A 107 -0.13 -11.98 10.59
C GLN A 107 -0.11 -11.24 11.94
N ARG A 108 1.06 -11.15 12.58
CA ARG A 108 1.22 -10.40 13.83
C ARG A 108 0.77 -8.95 13.68
N SER A 109 1.15 -8.28 12.60
CA SER A 109 0.73 -6.90 12.33
C SER A 109 -0.79 -6.79 12.13
N ALA A 110 -1.43 -7.77 11.48
CA ALA A 110 -2.89 -7.80 11.36
C ALA A 110 -3.56 -7.95 12.74
N ASP A 111 -3.12 -8.92 13.53
CA ASP A 111 -3.69 -9.21 14.86
C ASP A 111 -3.56 -8.00 15.81
N GLU A 112 -2.39 -7.35 15.83
CA GLU A 112 -2.15 -6.14 16.61
C GLU A 112 -3.08 -4.99 16.18
N LEU A 113 -3.29 -4.81 14.88
CA LEU A 113 -4.22 -3.78 14.38
C LEU A 113 -5.68 -4.13 14.66
N THR A 114 -6.07 -5.39 14.61
CA THR A 114 -7.43 -5.81 14.98
C THR A 114 -7.75 -5.45 16.43
N VAL A 115 -6.77 -5.55 17.34
CA VAL A 115 -6.93 -5.10 18.73
C VAL A 115 -7.03 -3.57 18.78
N ARG A 116 -6.10 -2.85 18.14
CA ARG A 116 -6.05 -1.37 18.15
C ARG A 116 -7.27 -0.72 17.52
N ALA A 117 -7.87 -1.35 16.51
CA ALA A 117 -9.06 -0.86 15.82
C ALA A 117 -10.29 -0.74 16.75
N LYS A 118 -10.28 -1.39 17.92
CA LYS A 118 -11.35 -1.26 18.93
C LYS A 118 -11.31 0.06 19.69
N GLU A 119 -10.15 0.70 19.77
CA GLU A 119 -9.90 1.87 20.62
C GLU A 119 -9.46 3.10 19.83
N THR A 120 -9.03 2.93 18.58
CA THR A 120 -8.52 4.00 17.72
C THR A 120 -9.56 4.35 16.65
N PRO A 121 -9.85 5.63 16.39
CA PRO A 121 -10.67 6.02 15.24
C PRO A 121 -10.10 5.44 13.93
N PRO A 122 -10.95 4.92 13.02
CA PRO A 122 -10.48 4.25 11.80
C PRO A 122 -9.54 5.11 10.94
N ILE A 123 -9.85 6.41 10.82
CA ILE A 123 -9.06 7.36 10.03
C ILE A 123 -7.64 7.55 10.58
N ASP A 124 -7.50 7.58 11.90
CA ASP A 124 -6.20 7.71 12.57
C ASP A 124 -5.39 6.41 12.45
N LEU A 125 -6.08 5.26 12.47
CA LEU A 125 -5.45 3.96 12.24
C LEU A 125 -4.87 3.88 10.82
N VAL A 126 -5.64 4.30 9.81
CA VAL A 126 -5.18 4.38 8.41
C VAL A 126 -3.97 5.33 8.29
N ASP A 127 -4.04 6.55 8.85
CA ASP A 127 -2.91 7.50 8.82
C ASP A 127 -1.64 6.90 9.44
N HIS A 128 -1.80 6.21 10.57
CA HIS A 128 -0.69 5.61 11.30
C HIS A 128 0.01 4.50 10.48
N VAL A 129 -0.73 3.52 9.98
CA VAL A 129 -0.15 2.32 9.33
C VAL A 129 0.34 2.60 7.91
N THR A 130 -0.25 3.58 7.24
CA THR A 130 0.14 3.99 5.88
C THR A 130 1.18 5.09 5.87
N ASN A 131 1.46 5.70 7.03
CA ASN A 131 2.35 6.84 7.18
C ASN A 131 1.89 8.04 6.32
N GLY A 132 0.61 8.42 6.42
CA GLY A 132 0.08 9.64 5.80
C GLY A 132 -1.02 9.50 4.74
N ILE A 133 -1.73 8.36 4.64
CA ILE A 133 -3.01 8.34 3.91
C ILE A 133 -4.11 8.83 4.83
N TRP A 134 -4.92 9.77 4.34
CA TRP A 134 -6.09 10.27 5.01
C TRP A 134 -7.32 10.06 4.11
N ILE A 135 -8.25 9.22 4.53
CA ILE A 135 -9.49 8.98 3.78
C ILE A 135 -10.56 9.87 4.42
N GLU A 136 -11.03 10.86 3.69
CA GLU A 136 -12.08 11.75 4.21
C GLU A 136 -13.37 10.97 4.47
N PRO A 137 -14.14 11.32 5.52
CA PRO A 137 -15.46 10.73 5.75
C PRO A 137 -16.37 10.97 4.54
N MET A 138 -16.98 9.90 4.04
CA MET A 138 -17.93 9.94 2.92
C MET A 138 -19.18 9.19 3.29
N ALA A 139 -20.34 9.65 2.82
CA ALA A 139 -21.64 9.08 3.18
C ALA A 139 -21.84 7.64 2.64
N ASP A 140 -21.17 7.32 1.53
CA ASP A 140 -21.25 6.05 0.85
C ASP A 140 -20.20 5.04 1.31
N LEU A 141 -19.03 5.47 1.80
CA LEU A 141 -17.98 4.58 2.33
C LEU A 141 -18.36 4.02 3.70
N ARG A 142 -18.52 2.70 3.79
CA ARG A 142 -18.93 2.00 5.01
C ARG A 142 -17.78 1.30 5.72
N GLU A 143 -16.82 0.80 4.97
CA GLU A 143 -15.74 -0.03 5.50
C GLU A 143 -14.39 0.27 4.84
N VAL A 144 -13.33 0.19 5.64
CA VAL A 144 -11.94 0.23 5.17
C VAL A 144 -11.25 -1.04 5.62
N VAL A 145 -10.80 -1.86 4.67
CA VAL A 145 -10.07 -3.10 4.94
C VAL A 145 -8.57 -2.83 4.87
N LEU A 146 -7.89 -2.94 6.01
CA LEU A 146 -6.44 -2.81 6.12
C LEU A 146 -5.78 -4.18 5.88
N ILE A 147 -4.88 -4.25 4.91
CA ILE A 147 -4.22 -5.51 4.50
C ILE A 147 -2.70 -5.34 4.67
N PRO A 148 -2.04 -6.07 5.57
CA PRO A 148 -0.58 -6.01 5.68
C PRO A 148 0.06 -6.54 4.39
N GLN A 149 1.11 -5.87 3.91
CA GLN A 149 1.88 -6.35 2.76
C GLN A 149 3.38 -6.10 2.90
N TYR A 150 4.17 -6.94 2.22
CA TYR A 150 5.63 -6.90 2.20
C TYR A 150 6.21 -6.43 0.85
N HIS A 151 5.73 -6.96 -0.27
CA HIS A 151 6.36 -6.76 -1.59
C HIS A 151 6.31 -5.31 -2.10
N CYS A 152 5.35 -4.53 -1.61
CA CYS A 152 5.19 -3.11 -1.86
C CYS A 152 5.65 -2.24 -0.66
N ALA A 153 6.55 -2.72 0.21
CA ALA A 153 6.93 -2.11 1.52
C ALA A 153 7.27 -0.60 1.55
N HIS A 154 7.45 0.06 0.41
CA HIS A 154 7.75 1.50 0.32
C HIS A 154 6.52 2.38 -0.02
N SER A 155 5.34 1.77 -0.18
CA SER A 155 4.10 2.45 -0.56
C SER A 155 2.88 1.66 -0.10
N SER A 156 1.86 2.37 0.37
CA SER A 156 0.53 1.79 0.49
C SER A 156 -0.16 1.75 -0.86
N VAL A 157 -0.97 0.72 -1.10
CA VAL A 157 -1.86 0.64 -2.26
C VAL A 157 -3.28 0.84 -1.76
N LEU A 158 -4.00 1.79 -2.34
CA LEU A 158 -5.35 2.17 -1.93
C LEU A 158 -6.25 2.09 -3.14
N ASP A 159 -7.36 1.37 -2.98
CA ASP A 159 -8.41 1.25 -3.99
C ASP A 159 -9.77 1.53 -3.36
N PHE A 160 -10.68 2.09 -4.17
CA PHE A 160 -12.04 2.42 -3.77
C PHE A 160 -13.04 1.61 -4.59
N TYR A 161 -14.04 1.10 -3.89
CA TYR A 161 -15.18 0.36 -4.41
C TYR A 161 -16.46 0.95 -3.79
N ARG A 162 -17.62 0.50 -4.26
CA ARG A 162 -18.90 0.91 -3.69
C ARG A 162 -18.99 0.47 -2.23
N GLY A 163 -18.96 1.44 -1.32
CA GLY A 163 -19.06 1.21 0.12
C GLY A 163 -17.83 0.65 0.81
N LEU A 164 -16.74 0.41 0.09
CA LEU A 164 -15.54 -0.25 0.60
C LEU A 164 -14.28 0.40 0.07
N ALA A 165 -13.26 0.57 0.91
CA ALA A 165 -11.90 0.85 0.48
C ALA A 165 -10.95 -0.25 0.97
N THR A 166 -10.02 -0.65 0.12
CA THR A 166 -8.94 -1.57 0.53
C THR A 166 -7.64 -0.80 0.61
N CYS A 167 -6.92 -0.93 1.72
CA CYS A 167 -5.63 -0.29 1.91
C CYS A 167 -4.57 -1.33 2.29
N MET A 168 -3.71 -1.66 1.33
CA MET A 168 -2.57 -2.53 1.55
C MET A 168 -1.42 -1.72 2.14
N TYR A 169 -1.13 -1.89 3.43
CA TYR A 169 -0.13 -1.09 4.15
C TYR A 169 1.20 -1.86 4.33
N PRO A 170 2.34 -1.17 4.26
CA PRO A 170 3.64 -1.81 4.35
C PRO A 170 3.98 -2.25 5.78
N VAL A 171 4.38 -3.50 5.96
CA VAL A 171 4.97 -4.01 7.21
C VAL A 171 6.49 -3.99 7.09
N LYS A 172 7.13 -3.01 7.76
CA LYS A 172 8.56 -2.69 7.56
C LYS A 172 9.51 -3.67 8.23
N ASP A 173 9.07 -4.33 9.30
CA ASP A 173 9.86 -5.27 10.12
C ASP A 173 9.73 -6.73 9.65
N ALA A 174 8.99 -6.99 8.57
CA ALA A 174 8.71 -8.37 8.13
C ALA A 174 9.95 -9.21 7.76
N ALA A 175 11.11 -8.57 7.57
CA ALA A 175 12.38 -9.25 7.31
C ALA A 175 13.47 -8.96 8.37
N THR A 176 13.22 -8.13 9.38
CA THR A 176 14.25 -7.66 10.32
C THR A 176 13.72 -7.54 11.75
N THR A 177 14.42 -8.17 12.70
CA THR A 177 14.00 -8.26 14.11
C THR A 177 14.53 -7.15 15.02
N LYS A 178 15.40 -6.24 14.53
CA LYS A 178 15.99 -5.17 15.35
C LYS A 178 15.49 -3.79 14.92
N PRO A 179 15.16 -2.90 15.87
CA PRO A 179 14.96 -1.49 15.57
C PRO A 179 16.19 -0.93 14.87
N GLN A 180 16.00 -0.22 13.77
CA GLN A 180 17.09 0.45 13.05
C GLN A 180 16.80 1.95 13.00
N PRO A 181 17.15 2.71 14.07
CA PRO A 181 16.88 4.14 14.15
C PRO A 181 17.39 4.92 12.92
N LEU A 182 18.52 4.50 12.35
CA LEU A 182 19.06 5.08 11.12
C LEU A 182 18.11 4.93 9.92
N LEU A 183 17.50 3.75 9.74
CA LEU A 183 16.56 3.51 8.63
C LEU A 183 15.27 4.32 8.77
N GLU A 184 14.86 4.65 9.99
CA GLU A 184 13.70 5.52 10.24
C GLU A 184 14.03 7.00 10.07
N LEU A 185 15.21 7.44 10.53
CA LEU A 185 15.61 8.84 10.54
C LEU A 185 16.11 9.33 9.16
N LEU A 186 16.85 8.49 8.43
CA LEU A 186 17.50 8.89 7.17
C LEU A 186 16.52 9.40 6.09
N PRO A 187 15.37 8.74 5.81
CA PRO A 187 14.43 9.23 4.81
C PRO A 187 13.84 10.59 5.16
N ILE A 188 13.66 10.85 6.46
CA ILE A 188 13.15 12.12 6.98
C ILE A 188 14.20 13.22 6.77
N THR A 189 15.45 13.01 7.20
CA THR A 189 16.50 14.03 7.08
C THR A 189 16.83 14.34 5.63
N GLN A 190 16.88 13.32 4.77
CA GLN A 190 16.98 13.49 3.32
C GLN A 190 15.79 14.27 2.76
N CYS A 191 14.59 14.13 3.33
CA CYS A 191 13.42 14.91 2.93
C CYS A 191 13.47 16.38 3.34
N LEU A 192 14.02 16.67 4.51
CA LEU A 192 14.14 18.02 5.04
C LEU A 192 15.30 18.82 4.43
N ALA A 193 16.33 18.15 3.91
CA ALA A 193 17.50 18.77 3.28
C ALA A 193 17.23 19.36 1.87
N ASP A 194 16.11 20.07 1.69
CA ASP A 194 15.73 20.73 0.43
C ASP A 194 14.83 21.94 0.73
N GLU A 195 15.25 23.10 0.22
CA GLU A 195 14.59 24.39 0.49
C GLU A 195 13.12 24.41 0.04
N LYS A 196 12.83 23.83 -1.13
CA LYS A 196 11.48 23.85 -1.72
C LYS A 196 10.53 22.94 -0.96
N ARG A 197 11.01 21.79 -0.46
CA ARG A 197 10.24 20.92 0.45
C ARG A 197 9.96 21.60 1.78
N LEU A 198 10.90 22.34 2.36
CA LEU A 198 10.65 23.13 3.57
C LEU A 198 9.61 24.24 3.34
N GLN A 199 9.64 24.91 2.18
CA GLN A 199 8.61 25.89 1.79
C GLN A 199 7.22 25.24 1.68
N ILE A 200 7.12 24.05 1.06
CA ILE A 200 5.87 23.27 1.00
C ILE A 200 5.37 22.95 2.41
N LEU A 201 6.22 22.42 3.30
CA LEU A 201 5.83 22.09 4.67
C LEU A 201 5.34 23.32 5.44
N ARG A 202 6.00 24.47 5.28
CA ARG A 202 5.57 25.73 5.90
C ARG A 202 4.22 26.22 5.37
N CYS A 203 3.92 25.94 4.09
CA CYS A 203 2.61 26.23 3.51
C CYS A 203 1.53 25.33 4.12
N LEU A 204 1.80 24.02 4.17
CA LEU A 204 0.90 23.00 4.72
C LEU A 204 0.66 23.13 6.23
N ALA A 205 1.61 23.71 6.96
CA ALA A 205 1.45 24.06 8.38
C ALA A 205 0.39 25.15 8.62
N LYS A 206 0.04 25.95 7.59
CA LYS A 206 -0.93 27.03 7.72
C LYS A 206 -2.32 26.64 7.22
N LYS A 207 -2.39 25.79 6.19
CA LYS A 207 -3.63 25.34 5.59
C LYS A 207 -3.41 24.08 4.76
N THR A 208 -4.50 23.36 4.49
CA THR A 208 -4.50 22.34 3.44
C THR A 208 -4.29 22.97 2.07
N CYS A 209 -3.63 22.25 1.16
CA CYS A 209 -3.34 22.74 -0.18
C CYS A 209 -3.50 21.64 -1.22
N THR A 210 -4.08 21.97 -2.38
CA THR A 210 -4.05 21.13 -3.58
C THR A 210 -2.66 21.12 -4.21
N LEU A 211 -2.38 20.14 -5.09
CA LEU A 211 -1.13 20.12 -5.85
C LEU A 211 -0.91 21.42 -6.66
N GLY A 212 -1.98 21.97 -7.22
CA GLY A 212 -1.93 23.21 -8.00
C GLY A 212 -1.63 24.45 -7.16
N GLU A 213 -2.16 24.54 -5.94
CA GLU A 213 -1.79 25.62 -5.01
C GLU A 213 -0.33 25.53 -4.57
N LEU A 214 0.16 24.33 -4.26
CA LEU A 214 1.57 24.11 -3.93
C LEU A 214 2.46 24.51 -5.11
N GLN A 215 2.07 24.15 -6.34
CA GLN A 215 2.80 24.53 -7.56
C GLN A 215 2.94 26.05 -7.71
N LYS A 216 1.84 26.79 -7.50
CA LYS A 216 1.86 28.26 -7.53
C LYS A 216 2.75 28.82 -6.40
N HIS A 217 2.70 28.21 -5.22
CA HIS A 217 3.45 28.69 -4.04
C HIS A 217 4.97 28.59 -4.21
N VAL A 218 5.48 27.45 -4.70
CA VAL A 218 6.94 27.25 -4.84
C VAL A 218 7.52 27.64 -6.20
N SER A 219 6.65 27.99 -7.15
CA SER A 219 7.00 28.38 -8.54
C SER A 219 7.84 27.32 -9.26
N LEU A 220 7.39 26.07 -9.23
CA LEU A 220 8.03 24.94 -9.91
C LEU A 220 7.10 24.31 -10.95
N ALA A 221 7.66 23.48 -11.83
CA ALA A 221 6.87 22.65 -12.73
C ALA A 221 6.04 21.62 -11.95
N LYS A 222 4.88 21.24 -12.50
CA LYS A 222 3.95 20.28 -11.88
C LYS A 222 4.61 18.93 -11.55
N SER A 223 5.48 18.42 -12.44
CA SER A 223 6.21 17.17 -12.23
C SER A 223 7.18 17.24 -11.05
N THR A 224 7.88 18.37 -10.88
CA THR A 224 8.80 18.60 -9.76
C THR A 224 8.06 18.68 -8.43
N VAL A 225 6.93 19.39 -8.39
CA VAL A 225 6.09 19.47 -7.18
C VAL A 225 5.52 18.09 -6.82
N HIS A 226 5.06 17.33 -7.82
CA HIS A 226 4.61 15.95 -7.62
C HIS A 226 5.72 15.08 -7.01
N HIS A 227 6.96 15.19 -7.51
CA HIS A 227 8.11 14.51 -6.92
C HIS A 227 8.34 14.91 -5.45
N HIS A 228 8.29 16.21 -5.13
CA HIS A 228 8.45 16.70 -3.77
C HIS A 228 7.36 16.18 -2.82
N VAL A 229 6.07 16.28 -3.17
CA VAL A 229 4.98 15.80 -2.30
C VAL A 229 5.00 14.27 -2.16
N THR A 230 5.43 13.54 -3.20
CA THR A 230 5.62 12.09 -3.12
C THR A 230 6.70 11.73 -2.11
N ALA A 231 7.85 12.43 -2.13
CA ALA A 231 8.92 12.22 -1.18
C ALA A 231 8.48 12.56 0.27
N LEU A 232 7.86 13.72 0.45
CA LEU A 232 7.32 14.16 1.75
C LEU A 232 6.30 13.17 2.31
N ARG A 233 5.38 12.67 1.48
CA ARG A 233 4.40 11.65 1.87
C ARG A 233 5.13 10.38 2.26
N ARG A 234 6.04 9.86 1.43
CA ARG A 234 6.78 8.60 1.70
C ARG A 234 7.50 8.64 3.04
N ALA A 235 8.14 9.77 3.36
CA ALA A 235 8.80 9.99 4.65
C ALA A 235 7.82 10.27 5.82
N GLY A 236 6.52 10.49 5.55
CA GLY A 236 5.48 10.63 6.58
C GLY A 236 5.33 12.04 7.15
N LEU A 237 5.79 13.06 6.41
CA LEU A 237 5.78 14.46 6.86
C LEU A 237 4.45 15.16 6.51
N ILE A 238 3.70 14.62 5.54
CA ILE A 238 2.42 15.17 5.09
C ILE A 238 1.37 14.07 5.02
N ARG A 239 0.10 14.46 5.07
CA ARG A 239 -1.03 13.61 4.71
C ARG A 239 -1.46 13.88 3.28
N ALA A 240 -1.83 12.82 2.57
CA ALA A 240 -2.53 12.87 1.29
C ALA A 240 -4.00 12.51 1.53
N HIS A 241 -4.90 13.44 1.18
CA HIS A 241 -6.33 13.31 1.42
C HIS A 241 -7.03 12.74 0.20
N TYR A 242 -7.83 11.69 0.41
CA TYR A 242 -8.59 10.99 -0.61
C TYR A 242 -10.08 11.14 -0.35
N THR A 243 -10.84 11.42 -1.42
CA THR A 243 -12.31 11.58 -1.40
C THR A 243 -12.94 10.63 -2.40
N GLY A 244 -12.88 9.32 -2.12
CA GLY A 244 -13.62 8.30 -2.86
C GLY A 244 -13.01 7.90 -4.20
N SER A 245 -11.79 8.36 -4.48
CA SER A 245 -11.02 8.00 -5.66
C SER A 245 -9.57 7.76 -5.29
N THR A 246 -8.83 7.05 -6.14
CA THR A 246 -7.39 6.84 -6.00
C THR A 246 -6.57 8.12 -6.29
N THR A 247 -7.23 9.20 -6.70
CA THR A 247 -6.60 10.50 -6.92
C THR A 247 -6.60 11.32 -5.62
N ILE A 248 -5.45 11.91 -5.31
CA ILE A 248 -5.28 12.77 -4.14
C ILE A 248 -5.99 14.10 -4.38
N SER A 249 -6.88 14.49 -3.47
CA SER A 249 -7.63 15.74 -3.53
C SER A 249 -6.80 16.93 -3.05
N TYR A 250 -6.14 16.79 -1.89
CA TYR A 250 -5.26 17.81 -1.31
C TYR A 250 -4.30 17.20 -0.28
N TYR A 251 -3.41 18.04 0.25
CA TYR A 251 -2.39 17.67 1.24
C TYR A 251 -2.55 18.51 2.51
N SER A 252 -2.10 17.96 3.64
CA SER A 252 -1.95 18.69 4.91
C SER A 252 -0.65 18.31 5.62
N LEU A 253 -0.22 19.11 6.59
CA LEU A 253 0.91 18.74 7.45
C LEU A 253 0.52 17.55 8.33
N ARG A 254 1.43 16.60 8.51
CA ARG A 254 1.23 15.49 9.44
C ARG A 254 1.91 15.81 10.77
N GLU A 255 1.14 16.33 11.73
CA GLU A 255 1.66 16.75 13.05
C GLU A 255 2.39 15.63 13.80
N ALA A 256 1.96 14.37 13.63
CA ALA A 256 2.62 13.21 14.22
C ALA A 256 4.11 13.10 13.86
N PHE A 257 4.55 13.64 12.71
CA PHE A 257 5.98 13.70 12.39
C PHE A 257 6.73 14.75 13.22
N VAL A 258 6.13 15.91 13.46
CA VAL A 258 6.72 17.01 14.23
C VAL A 258 6.99 16.56 15.67
N GLU A 259 6.05 15.81 16.24
CA GLU A 259 6.16 15.23 17.58
C GLU A 259 7.17 14.07 17.65
N ARG A 260 7.25 13.27 16.58
CA ARG A 260 8.11 12.07 16.53
C ARG A 260 9.57 12.37 16.24
N LEU A 261 9.89 13.44 15.49
CA LEU A 261 11.26 13.74 15.09
C LEU A 261 12.24 13.89 16.27
N PRO A 262 11.93 14.65 17.35
CA PRO A 262 12.81 14.74 18.51
C PRO A 262 13.08 13.37 19.17
N VAL A 263 12.08 12.48 19.19
CA VAL A 263 12.20 11.13 19.74
C VAL A 263 13.13 10.27 18.89
N LEU A 264 12.99 10.33 17.56
CA LEU A 264 13.88 9.61 16.63
C LEU A 264 15.33 10.08 16.74
N LEU A 265 15.56 11.39 16.85
CA LEU A 265 16.90 11.95 17.04
C LEU A 265 17.53 11.46 18.35
N ARG A 266 16.79 11.50 19.46
CA ARG A 266 17.27 10.97 20.75
C ARG A 266 17.57 9.48 20.66
N SER A 267 16.68 8.69 20.07
CA SER A 267 16.87 7.25 19.88
C SER A 267 18.13 6.97 19.07
N PHE A 268 18.34 7.68 17.96
CA PHE A 268 19.53 7.53 17.12
C PHE A 268 20.85 7.82 17.86
N PHE A 269 20.93 8.89 18.65
CA PHE A 269 22.17 9.24 19.37
C PHE A 269 22.45 8.38 20.61
N HIS A 270 21.44 7.69 21.15
CA HIS A 270 21.56 6.94 22.40
C HIS A 270 21.42 5.41 22.22
N THR A 271 21.11 4.93 21.01
CA THR A 271 21.13 3.50 20.71
C THR A 271 22.57 3.09 20.42
N PRO A 272 23.17 2.16 21.19
CA PRO A 272 24.49 1.63 20.89
C PRO A 272 24.49 0.88 19.55
N GLU A 273 25.58 1.00 18.78
CA GLU A 273 25.79 0.32 17.48
C GLU A 273 25.74 -1.21 17.59
#